data_AF-A0A1C6RWY3-F1
#
_entry.id   AF-A0A1C6RWY3-F1
#
_cell.length_a   1.000
_cell.length_b   1.000
_cell.length_c   1.000
_cell.angle_alpha   90.00
_cell.angle_beta   90.00
_cell.angle_gamma   90.00
#
_symmetry.space_group_name_H-M   'P 1'
#
loop_
_entity.id
_entity.type
_entity.pdbx_description
1 polymer ?
#
loop_
_entity_poly.entity_id
_entity_poly.type
_entity_poly.pdbx_seq_one_letter_code
_entity_poly.pdbx_strand_id
1 'polypeptide(L)'
;MPESEWNAEQLAWLEALEEHEAGLCRCGEPLAESTKLEHDFNNPQATAVYLPVEGTPVQCHACAALHRSEKATADLNPQHPGALIHAVRLVPRG
;
A
#
# COMPACT_ATOMS: atom_id res chain seq x y z
N MET A 1 -14.26 -34.33 -4.16
CA MET A 1 -14.70 -34.29 -2.74
C MET A 1 -15.69 -33.16 -2.63
N PRO A 2 -16.89 -33.35 -2.05
CA PRO A 2 -17.71 -32.21 -1.66
C PRO A 2 -16.94 -31.37 -0.63
N GLU A 3 -16.99 -30.05 -0.74
CA GLU A 3 -16.47 -29.17 0.32
C GLU A 3 -17.18 -29.51 1.63
N SER A 4 -16.42 -29.62 2.73
CA SER A 4 -17.04 -29.85 4.03
C SER A 4 -17.90 -28.64 4.40
N GLU A 5 -19.19 -28.86 4.71
CA GLU A 5 -20.04 -27.83 5.28
C GLU A 5 -19.40 -27.25 6.55
N TRP A 6 -19.45 -25.94 6.68
CA TRP A 6 -18.86 -25.21 7.81
C TRP A 6 -19.57 -25.58 9.11
N ASN A 7 -18.82 -25.90 10.15
CA ASN A 7 -19.39 -26.17 11.47
C ASN A 7 -19.73 -24.85 12.21
N ALA A 8 -20.46 -24.94 13.32
CA ALA A 8 -20.90 -23.77 14.08
C ALA A 8 -19.75 -22.89 14.61
N GLU A 9 -18.62 -23.50 14.97
CA GLU A 9 -17.43 -22.78 15.43
C GLU A 9 -16.80 -21.98 14.27
N GLN A 10 -16.69 -22.58 13.09
CA GLN A 10 -16.15 -21.90 11.91
C GLN A 10 -17.06 -20.77 11.42
N LEU A 11 -18.39 -20.94 11.53
CA LEU A 11 -19.35 -19.87 11.25
C LEU A 11 -19.19 -18.70 12.23
N ALA A 12 -19.01 -18.98 13.53
CA ALA A 12 -18.76 -17.94 14.52
C ALA A 12 -17.45 -17.18 14.27
N TRP A 13 -16.40 -17.85 13.78
CA TRP A 13 -15.17 -17.17 13.36
C TRP A 13 -15.36 -16.30 12.12
N LEU A 14 -16.18 -16.71 11.15
CA LEU A 14 -16.48 -15.89 9.98
C LEU A 14 -17.25 -14.62 10.37
N GLU A 15 -18.24 -14.73 11.24
CA GLU A 15 -18.98 -13.58 11.76
C GLU A 15 -18.06 -12.62 12.53
N ALA A 16 -17.21 -13.15 13.40
CA ALA A 16 -16.22 -12.34 14.11
C ALA A 16 -15.21 -11.66 13.17
N LEU A 17 -14.83 -12.33 12.07
CA LEU A 17 -13.95 -11.75 11.05
C LEU A 17 -14.66 -10.62 10.29
N GLU A 18 -15.92 -10.83 9.90
CA GLU A 18 -16.72 -9.80 9.22
C GLU A 18 -16.89 -8.56 10.11
N GLU A 19 -17.23 -8.74 11.38
CA GLU A 19 -17.33 -7.63 12.34
C GLU A 19 -16.00 -6.90 12.52
N HIS A 20 -14.89 -7.64 12.57
CA HIS A 20 -13.56 -7.05 12.63
C HIS A 20 -13.24 -6.23 11.38
N GLU A 21 -13.44 -6.80 10.19
CA GLU A 21 -13.18 -6.15 8.90
C GLU A 21 -14.06 -4.92 8.67
N ALA A 22 -15.32 -4.94 9.15
CA ALA A 22 -16.22 -3.80 9.12
C ALA A 22 -15.68 -2.59 9.92
N GLY A 23 -14.83 -2.84 10.91
CA GLY A 23 -14.16 -1.83 11.72
C GLY A 23 -12.84 -1.30 11.14
N LEU A 24 -12.36 -1.82 10.00
CA LEU A 24 -11.07 -1.45 9.41
C LEU A 24 -11.19 -0.49 8.23
N CYS A 25 -10.19 0.37 8.08
CA CYS A 25 -9.92 1.09 6.85
C CYS A 25 -9.31 0.14 5.81
N ARG A 26 -9.31 0.54 4.53
CA ARG A 26 -8.71 -0.24 3.43
C ARG A 26 -7.22 -0.56 3.65
N CYS A 27 -6.52 0.25 4.43
CA CYS A 27 -5.11 0.00 4.79
C CYS A 27 -4.93 -1.04 5.92
N GLY A 28 -6.01 -1.55 6.52
CA GLY A 28 -5.98 -2.50 7.64
C GLY A 28 -5.93 -1.84 9.03
N GLU A 29 -5.81 -0.51 9.11
CA GLU A 29 -5.88 0.21 10.38
C GLU A 29 -7.32 0.38 10.87
N PRO A 30 -7.59 0.47 12.18
CA PRO A 30 -8.93 0.73 12.69
C PRO A 30 -9.52 2.01 12.07
N LEU A 31 -10.71 1.91 11.48
CA LEU A 31 -11.37 3.03 10.79
C LEU A 31 -11.60 4.21 11.74
N ALA A 32 -12.04 3.92 12.96
CA ALA A 32 -12.30 4.92 13.99
C ALA A 32 -11.04 5.70 14.43
N GLU A 33 -9.85 5.10 14.32
CA GLU A 33 -8.57 5.75 14.66
C GLU A 33 -7.96 6.46 13.45
N SER A 34 -7.97 5.80 12.28
CA SER A 34 -7.37 6.30 11.05
C SER A 34 -8.09 7.51 10.44
N THR A 35 -9.31 7.80 10.89
CA THR A 35 -10.11 8.96 10.44
C THR A 35 -10.14 10.11 11.43
N LYS A 36 -9.46 10.01 12.59
CA LYS A 36 -9.45 11.10 13.56
C LYS A 36 -8.70 12.31 13.02
N LEU A 37 -9.27 13.50 13.20
CA LEU A 37 -8.64 14.76 12.80
C LEU A 37 -7.32 15.03 13.55
N GLU A 38 -7.19 14.51 14.78
CA GLU A 38 -5.96 14.61 15.58
C GLU A 38 -4.82 13.72 15.05
N HIS A 39 -5.10 12.85 14.07
CA HIS A 39 -4.14 11.99 13.37
C HIS A 39 -3.84 12.45 11.93
N ASP A 40 -4.46 13.54 11.47
CA ASP A 40 -4.27 14.07 10.12
C ASP A 40 -2.89 14.73 9.97
N PHE A 41 -2.08 14.21 9.05
CA PHE A 41 -0.75 14.72 8.72
C PHE A 41 -0.77 16.21 8.31
N ASN A 42 -1.85 16.69 7.69
CA ASN A 42 -1.95 18.08 7.25
C ASN A 42 -2.54 19.02 8.31
N ASN A 43 -3.03 18.49 9.43
CA ASN A 43 -3.57 19.30 10.51
C ASN A 43 -2.42 19.82 11.41
N PRO A 44 -2.16 21.14 11.47
CA PRO A 44 -1.06 21.70 12.28
C PRO A 44 -1.26 21.54 13.80
N GLN A 45 -2.46 21.13 14.23
CA GLN A 45 -2.80 20.87 15.63
C GLN A 45 -2.90 19.37 15.95
N ALA A 46 -2.53 18.49 15.00
CA ALA A 46 -2.54 17.04 15.21
C ALA A 46 -1.63 16.64 16.38
N THR A 47 -2.07 15.63 17.15
CA THR A 47 -1.32 15.09 18.29
C THR A 47 -0.56 13.81 17.95
N ALA A 48 -0.91 13.15 16.86
CA ALA A 48 -0.16 12.05 16.27
C ALA A 48 -0.33 12.06 14.73
N VAL A 49 0.47 11.26 14.01
CA VAL A 49 0.37 11.12 12.55
C VAL A 49 0.74 9.70 12.13
N TYR A 50 0.15 9.21 11.05
CA TYR A 50 0.60 7.98 10.41
C TYR A 50 1.85 8.27 9.57
N LEU A 51 2.97 7.64 9.92
CA LEU A 51 4.21 7.66 9.16
C LEU A 51 4.50 6.26 8.61
N PRO A 52 5.30 6.15 7.54
CA PRO A 52 5.84 4.86 7.12
C PRO A 52 6.58 4.19 8.28
N VAL A 53 6.37 2.89 8.45
CA VAL A 53 7.07 2.09 9.46
C VAL A 53 8.58 2.16 9.20
N GLU A 54 9.39 2.31 10.23
CA GLU A 54 10.85 2.34 10.08
C GLU A 54 11.36 1.09 9.34
N GLY A 55 12.22 1.28 8.33
CA GLY A 55 12.62 0.20 7.41
C GLY A 55 11.64 -0.04 6.26
N THR A 56 10.54 0.72 6.20
CA THR A 56 9.62 0.84 5.07
C THR A 56 9.52 2.31 4.63
N PRO A 57 9.33 2.60 3.34
CA PRO A 57 9.08 1.67 2.24
C PRO A 57 10.34 0.92 1.82
N VAL A 58 10.25 -0.41 1.69
CA VAL A 58 11.28 -1.18 0.97
C VAL A 58 11.07 -0.89 -0.50
N GLN A 59 11.91 -0.03 -1.08
CA GLN A 59 11.89 0.17 -2.53
C GLN A 59 12.60 -1.02 -3.20
N CYS A 60 11.83 -1.83 -3.93
CA CYS A 60 12.39 -2.95 -4.68
C CYS A 60 13.42 -2.45 -5.71
N HIS A 61 14.51 -3.19 -5.96
CA HIS A 61 15.57 -2.75 -6.89
C HIS A 61 15.04 -2.50 -8.32
N ALA A 62 14.03 -3.24 -8.76
CA ALA A 62 13.36 -3.01 -10.04
C ALA A 62 12.59 -1.67 -10.05
N CYS A 63 11.85 -1.40 -8.98
CA CYS A 63 11.09 -0.16 -8.76
C CYS A 63 12.02 1.06 -8.74
N ALA A 64 13.15 0.94 -8.04
CA ALA A 64 14.19 1.97 -8.00
C ALA A 64 14.80 2.20 -9.40
N ALA A 65 15.00 1.14 -10.19
CA ALA A 65 15.51 1.25 -11.55
C ALA A 65 14.50 1.89 -12.52
N LEU A 66 13.22 1.59 -12.38
CA LEU A 66 12.14 2.22 -13.15
C LEU A 66 12.06 3.72 -12.88
N HIS A 67 11.99 4.11 -11.60
CA HIS A 67 11.95 5.53 -11.21
C HIS A 67 13.19 6.28 -11.74
N ARG A 68 14.39 5.66 -11.68
CA ARG A 68 15.59 6.27 -12.29
C ARG A 68 15.44 6.46 -13.81
N SER A 69 14.81 5.50 -14.51
CA SER A 69 14.57 5.59 -15.96
C SER A 69 13.58 6.70 -16.30
N GLU A 70 12.47 6.79 -15.57
CA GLU A 70 11.46 7.86 -15.73
C GLU A 70 12.11 9.23 -15.51
N LYS A 71 12.85 9.41 -14.41
CA LYS A 71 13.53 10.67 -14.11
C LYS A 71 14.57 11.05 -15.17
N ALA A 72 15.33 10.10 -15.71
CA ALA A 72 16.34 10.36 -16.74
C ALA A 72 15.74 10.73 -18.11
N THR A 73 14.48 10.41 -18.33
CA THR A 73 13.81 10.59 -19.63
C THR A 73 12.69 11.62 -19.60
N ALA A 74 12.35 12.17 -18.43
CA ALA A 74 11.32 13.19 -18.25
C ALA A 74 11.52 14.40 -19.19
N ASP A 75 12.77 14.78 -19.45
CA ASP A 75 13.11 15.92 -20.32
C ASP A 75 13.12 15.57 -21.82
N LEU A 76 13.02 14.30 -22.20
CA LEU A 76 13.07 13.85 -23.60
C LEU A 76 11.74 14.06 -24.34
N ASN A 77 10.63 14.09 -23.62
CA ASN A 77 9.31 14.36 -24.20
C ASN A 77 8.45 15.20 -23.23
N PRO A 78 8.77 16.49 -23.08
CA PRO A 78 8.07 17.38 -22.15
C PRO A 78 6.60 17.59 -22.54
N GLN A 79 6.24 17.34 -23.80
CA GLN A 79 4.87 17.48 -24.30
C GLN A 79 3.97 16.32 -23.86
N HIS A 80 4.54 15.12 -23.64
CA HIS A 80 3.82 13.92 -23.25
C HIS A 80 4.61 13.07 -22.23
N PRO A 81 4.71 13.50 -20.96
CA PRO A 81 5.58 12.89 -19.92
C PRO A 81 5.20 11.46 -19.47
N GLY A 82 4.29 10.78 -20.18
CA GLY A 82 3.92 9.38 -19.95
C GLY A 82 3.83 8.53 -21.23
N ALA A 83 4.29 9.06 -22.37
CA ALA A 83 4.23 8.34 -23.65
C ALA A 83 5.32 7.26 -23.79
N LEU A 84 6.28 7.18 -22.86
CA LEU A 84 7.35 6.20 -22.86
C LEU A 84 7.00 5.04 -21.92
N ILE A 85 7.16 3.82 -22.42
CA ILE A 85 7.02 2.60 -21.61
C ILE A 85 8.40 2.24 -21.05
N HIS A 86 8.53 2.26 -19.73
CA HIS A 86 9.76 1.91 -19.02
C HIS A 86 9.78 0.42 -18.68
N ALA A 87 10.89 -0.25 -18.98
CA ALA A 87 11.13 -1.65 -18.63
C ALA A 87 12.53 -1.81 -18.03
N VAL A 88 12.65 -2.67 -17.02
CA VAL A 88 13.91 -2.98 -16.36
C VAL A 88 14.14 -4.48 -16.34
N ARG A 89 15.40 -4.90 -16.42
CA ARG A 89 15.81 -6.30 -16.31
C ARG A 89 17.03 -6.40 -15.41
N LEU A 90 17.11 -7.51 -14.66
CA LEU A 90 18.30 -7.84 -13.89
C LEU A 90 19.42 -8.28 -14.85
N VAL A 91 20.61 -7.70 -14.71
CA VAL A 91 21.81 -8.08 -15.48
C VAL A 91 22.93 -8.48 -14.51
N PRO A 92 23.74 -9.52 -14.80
CA PRO A 92 24.89 -9.87 -13.98
C PRO A 92 25.89 -8.71 -13.90
N ARG A 93 26.50 -8.53 -12.72
CA ARG A 93 27.66 -7.64 -12.57
C ARG A 93 28.89 -8.42 -13.04
N GLY A 94 29.60 -7.87 -14.02
CA GLY A 94 30.88 -8.42 -14.49
C GLY A 94 31.98 -8.31 -13.43
#